data_AF-A0A2Y9QRK8-F1
#
_entry.id   AF-A0A2Y9QRK8-F1
#
_cell.length_a   1.000
_cell.length_b   1.000
_cell.length_c   1.000
_cell.angle_alpha   90.00
_cell.angle_beta   90.00
_cell.angle_gamma   90.00
#
_symmetry.space_group_name_H-M   'P 1'
#
loop_
_entity.id
_entity.type
_entity.pdbx_description
1 polymer ?
#
loop_
_entity_poly.entity_id
_entity_poly.type
_entity_poly.pdbx_seq_one_letter_code
_entity_poly.pdbx_strand_id
1 'polypeptide(L)'
;MRGVICASSISLVLGRSQEKLASLSMPTVSLHYKFFEDHLNLTCSATARPAPVISWKVAGSGIENSTESVSHPNGTTSVTSILQVKDPESYVGREVICEVLHLGTVTDVRETVSKGFWFSVPLLLSILSLVILLVLISILLYWKRRWNQDRGESSQEYKEGNKLNDVLSRFGGHLKILVRGWQWYVLFVFSKIRT
;
A
#
# COMPACT_ATOMS: atom_id res chain seq x y z
N MET A 1 -92.01 -3.74 -32.82
CA MET A 1 -90.86 -4.66 -32.65
C MET A 1 -89.72 -4.20 -33.55
N ARG A 2 -88.70 -3.54 -33.00
CA ARG A 2 -87.38 -3.37 -33.63
C ARG A 2 -86.36 -3.33 -32.51
N GLY A 3 -85.76 -4.48 -32.22
CA GLY A 3 -84.66 -4.60 -31.27
C GLY A 3 -83.39 -4.09 -31.95
N VAL A 4 -82.77 -3.08 -31.34
CA VAL A 4 -81.45 -2.59 -31.74
C VAL A 4 -80.43 -3.51 -31.07
N ILE A 5 -79.74 -4.33 -31.86
CA ILE A 5 -78.67 -5.22 -31.38
C ILE A 5 -77.38 -4.40 -31.39
N CYS A 6 -76.91 -3.98 -30.21
CA CYS A 6 -75.56 -3.44 -30.05
C CYS A 6 -74.55 -4.59 -30.13
N ALA A 7 -73.94 -4.79 -31.30
CA ALA A 7 -72.78 -5.67 -31.45
C ALA A 7 -71.56 -4.99 -30.81
N SER A 8 -71.33 -5.26 -29.53
CA SER A 8 -70.12 -4.84 -28.82
C SER A 8 -68.93 -5.62 -29.38
N SER A 9 -68.13 -4.95 -30.20
CA SER A 9 -66.90 -5.51 -30.75
C SER A 9 -65.81 -5.43 -29.68
N ILE A 10 -65.78 -6.40 -28.78
CA ILE A 10 -64.66 -6.56 -27.84
C ILE A 10 -63.51 -7.16 -28.65
N SER A 11 -62.60 -6.30 -29.12
CA SER A 11 -61.30 -6.75 -29.59
C SER A 11 -60.59 -7.41 -28.41
N LEU A 12 -60.59 -8.75 -28.38
CA LEU A 12 -59.67 -9.52 -27.55
C LEU A 12 -58.26 -9.22 -28.08
N VAL A 13 -57.66 -8.16 -27.55
CA VAL A 13 -56.23 -7.93 -27.62
C VAL A 13 -55.61 -9.06 -26.81
N LEU A 14 -55.38 -10.19 -27.46
CA LEU A 14 -54.43 -11.19 -26.99
C LEU A 14 -53.06 -10.54 -27.16
N GLY A 15 -52.73 -9.66 -26.21
CA GLY A 15 -51.41 -9.08 -26.09
C GLY A 15 -50.45 -10.23 -25.93
N ARG A 16 -49.81 -10.63 -27.03
CA ARG A 16 -48.52 -11.29 -26.98
C ARG A 16 -47.58 -10.30 -26.29
N SER A 17 -47.56 -10.33 -24.95
CA SER A 17 -46.40 -9.91 -24.19
C SER A 17 -45.32 -10.92 -24.56
N GLN A 18 -44.67 -10.67 -25.69
CA GLN A 18 -43.44 -11.34 -26.01
C GLN A 18 -42.42 -10.72 -25.06
N GLU A 19 -42.39 -11.21 -23.81
CA GLU A 19 -41.21 -11.10 -22.96
C GLU A 19 -40.08 -11.65 -23.81
N LYS A 20 -39.31 -10.74 -24.43
CA LYS A 20 -38.08 -11.09 -25.12
C LYS A 20 -37.25 -11.83 -24.10
N LEU A 21 -37.16 -13.17 -24.21
CA LEU A 21 -36.44 -14.02 -23.28
C LEU A 21 -35.00 -13.49 -23.25
N ALA A 22 -34.73 -12.73 -22.20
CA ALA A 22 -33.48 -12.07 -21.97
C ALA A 22 -32.42 -13.16 -21.84
N SER A 23 -31.41 -13.15 -22.70
CA SER A 23 -30.28 -14.07 -22.57
C SER A 23 -29.66 -13.90 -21.17
N LEU A 24 -29.57 -15.00 -20.43
CA LEU A 24 -28.93 -15.04 -19.12
C LEU A 24 -27.45 -14.74 -19.29
N SER A 25 -26.91 -13.90 -18.41
CA SER A 25 -25.48 -13.62 -18.37
C SER A 25 -24.91 -14.07 -17.03
N MET A 26 -23.77 -14.75 -17.07
CA MET A 26 -23.04 -15.12 -15.86
C MET A 26 -22.63 -13.87 -15.06
N PRO A 27 -22.56 -13.98 -13.72
CA PRO A 27 -22.19 -12.86 -12.86
C PRO A 27 -20.68 -12.59 -12.97
N THR A 28 -20.32 -11.36 -13.28
CA THR A 28 -18.94 -10.88 -13.13
C THR A 28 -18.81 -10.23 -11.76
N VAL A 29 -17.94 -10.77 -10.90
CA VAL A 29 -17.76 -10.32 -9.52
C VAL A 29 -16.37 -9.70 -9.33
N SER A 30 -16.29 -8.57 -8.63
CA SER A 30 -15.06 -7.95 -8.16
C SER A 30 -15.16 -7.64 -6.66
N LEU A 31 -14.09 -7.92 -5.92
CA LEU A 31 -13.96 -7.63 -4.50
C LEU A 31 -12.70 -6.81 -4.28
N HIS A 32 -12.85 -5.65 -3.65
CA HIS A 32 -11.76 -4.74 -3.36
C HIS A 32 -11.86 -4.22 -1.94
N TYR A 33 -10.72 -3.91 -1.33
CA TYR A 33 -10.66 -3.33 0.00
C TYR A 33 -9.84 -2.03 -0.03
N LYS A 34 -10.23 -1.07 0.82
CA LYS A 34 -9.54 0.19 0.98
C LYS A 34 -9.50 0.60 2.45
N PHE A 35 -8.31 0.84 2.97
CA PHE A 35 -8.10 1.36 4.32
C PHE A 35 -8.22 2.88 4.34
N PHE A 36 -8.91 3.37 5.38
CA PHE A 36 -8.92 4.76 5.81
C PHE A 36 -8.28 4.84 7.20
N GLU A 37 -8.11 6.05 7.74
CA GLU A 37 -7.50 6.26 9.06
C GLU A 37 -8.39 5.71 10.19
N ASP A 38 -9.70 5.79 10.01
CA ASP A 38 -10.74 5.51 10.99
C ASP A 38 -11.59 4.28 10.67
N HIS A 39 -11.55 3.79 9.43
CA HIS A 39 -12.36 2.65 9.00
C HIS A 39 -11.74 1.87 7.82
N LEU A 40 -12.28 0.67 7.54
CA LEU A 40 -11.96 -0.16 6.38
C LEU A 40 -13.22 -0.32 5.52
N ASN A 41 -13.11 -0.02 4.22
CA ASN A 41 -14.19 -0.23 3.26
C ASN A 41 -13.90 -1.43 2.39
N LEU A 42 -14.82 -2.39 2.40
CA LEU A 42 -14.82 -3.56 1.53
C LEU A 42 -15.93 -3.37 0.49
N THR A 43 -15.56 -3.29 -0.78
CA THR A 43 -16.49 -3.09 -1.90
C THR A 43 -16.57 -4.37 -2.71
N CYS A 44 -17.75 -4.97 -2.75
CA CYS A 44 -18.06 -6.09 -3.64
C CYS A 44 -19.03 -5.63 -4.72
N SER A 45 -18.70 -5.85 -5.99
CA SER A 45 -19.56 -5.53 -7.11
C SER A 45 -19.82 -6.78 -7.95
N ALA A 46 -21.09 -7.04 -8.27
CA ALA A 46 -21.52 -8.17 -9.08
C ALA A 46 -22.45 -7.70 -10.20
N THR A 47 -22.11 -8.02 -11.45
CA THR A 47 -22.91 -7.64 -12.61
C THR A 47 -23.46 -8.88 -13.31
N ALA A 48 -24.79 -9.01 -13.37
CA ALA A 48 -25.44 -10.18 -13.98
C ALA A 48 -26.82 -9.87 -14.55
N ARG A 49 -27.40 -10.85 -15.25
CA ARG A 49 -28.79 -10.84 -15.73
C ARG A 49 -29.41 -12.21 -15.47
N PRO A 50 -30.47 -12.31 -14.64
CA PRO A 50 -31.11 -11.27 -13.83
C PRO A 50 -30.20 -10.74 -12.71
N ALA A 51 -30.65 -9.71 -11.98
CA ALA A 51 -29.88 -9.06 -10.91
C ALA A 51 -29.41 -10.07 -9.83
N PRO A 52 -28.12 -10.05 -9.45
CA PRO A 52 -27.60 -10.89 -8.38
C PRO A 52 -27.91 -10.31 -6.99
N VAL A 53 -27.81 -11.12 -5.95
CA VAL A 53 -27.92 -10.70 -4.54
C VAL A 53 -26.56 -10.85 -3.88
N ILE A 54 -26.12 -9.84 -3.13
CA ILE A 54 -24.83 -9.84 -2.42
C ILE A 54 -25.07 -9.95 -0.91
N SER A 55 -24.36 -10.86 -0.27
CA SER A 55 -24.27 -11.04 1.18
C SER A 55 -22.81 -11.07 1.64
N TRP A 56 -22.57 -10.75 2.91
CA TRP A 56 -21.23 -10.77 3.51
C TRP A 56 -21.15 -11.87 4.55
N LYS A 57 -20.13 -12.72 4.44
CA LYS A 57 -19.80 -13.73 5.47
C LYS A 57 -18.61 -13.22 6.28
N VAL A 58 -18.89 -12.35 7.24
CA VAL A 58 -17.89 -11.75 8.14
C VAL A 58 -18.34 -11.85 9.60
N ALA A 59 -17.39 -11.96 10.52
CA ALA A 59 -17.65 -12.01 11.95
C ALA A 59 -17.01 -10.80 12.65
N GLY A 60 -17.82 -10.00 13.36
CA GLY A 60 -17.33 -8.87 14.17
C GLY A 60 -18.45 -7.90 14.57
N SER A 61 -18.12 -6.98 15.48
CA SER A 61 -19.00 -5.90 15.92
C SER A 61 -18.70 -4.60 15.19
N GLY A 62 -19.71 -3.73 14.98
CA GLY A 62 -19.50 -2.40 14.41
C GLY A 62 -19.35 -2.38 12.88
N ILE A 63 -20.11 -3.23 12.21
CA ILE A 63 -20.15 -3.37 10.76
C ILE A 63 -21.38 -2.65 10.21
N GLU A 64 -21.21 -1.82 9.18
CA GLU A 64 -22.31 -1.15 8.48
C GLU A 64 -22.32 -1.58 7.01
N ASN A 65 -23.49 -1.99 6.50
CA ASN A 65 -23.64 -2.42 5.11
C ASN A 65 -24.48 -1.41 4.31
N SER A 66 -23.96 -0.99 3.16
CA SER A 66 -24.71 -0.22 2.17
C SER A 66 -24.74 -1.00 0.87
N THR A 67 -25.90 -1.11 0.23
CA THR A 67 -26.05 -1.85 -1.04
C THR A 67 -26.77 -0.99 -2.06
N GLU A 68 -26.20 -0.89 -3.24
CA GLU A 68 -26.70 -0.11 -4.37
C GLU A 68 -26.88 -1.00 -5.59
N SER A 69 -27.92 -0.75 -6.38
CA SER A 69 -28.19 -1.50 -7.61
C SER A 69 -28.38 -0.55 -8.79
N VAL A 70 -27.61 -0.76 -9.85
CA VAL A 70 -27.64 0.03 -11.07
C VAL A 70 -28.06 -0.86 -12.25
N SER A 71 -29.15 -0.48 -12.92
CA SER A 71 -29.58 -1.12 -14.16
C SER A 71 -28.88 -0.48 -15.36
N HIS A 72 -28.29 -1.31 -16.22
CA HIS A 72 -27.59 -0.86 -17.41
C HIS A 72 -28.53 -0.92 -18.63
N PRO A 73 -28.35 -0.03 -19.63
CA PRO A 73 -29.11 -0.09 -20.88
C PRO A 73 -28.88 -1.40 -21.66
N ASN A 74 -27.76 -2.08 -21.38
CA ASN A 74 -27.45 -3.41 -21.90
C ASN A 74 -28.37 -4.52 -21.35
N GLY A 75 -29.22 -4.18 -20.37
CA GLY A 75 -30.16 -5.08 -19.73
C GLY A 75 -29.61 -5.85 -18.54
N THR A 76 -28.31 -5.74 -18.24
CA THR A 76 -27.69 -6.27 -17.04
C THR A 76 -27.93 -5.36 -15.84
N THR A 77 -27.94 -5.93 -14.63
CA THR A 77 -27.98 -5.17 -13.38
C THR A 77 -26.69 -5.40 -12.63
N SER A 78 -26.04 -4.31 -12.23
CA SER A 78 -24.88 -4.33 -11.35
C SER A 78 -25.34 -4.02 -9.93
N VAL A 79 -24.97 -4.87 -8.98
CA VAL A 79 -25.22 -4.68 -7.56
C VAL A 79 -23.87 -4.49 -6.90
N THR A 80 -23.74 -3.42 -6.11
CA THR A 80 -22.52 -3.10 -5.38
C THR A 80 -22.85 -2.98 -3.91
N SER A 81 -22.19 -3.78 -3.08
CA SER A 81 -22.30 -3.72 -1.62
C SER A 81 -21.00 -3.18 -1.04
N ILE A 82 -21.10 -2.25 -0.11
CA ILE A 82 -19.99 -1.66 0.63
C ILE A 82 -20.17 -2.01 2.10
N LEU A 83 -19.18 -2.69 2.65
CA LEU A 83 -19.10 -3.02 4.06
C LEU A 83 -18.08 -2.11 4.74
N GLN A 84 -18.55 -1.28 5.66
CA GLN A 84 -17.70 -0.40 6.45
C GLN A 84 -17.42 -1.03 7.81
N VAL A 85 -16.15 -1.12 8.16
CA VAL A 85 -15.66 -1.69 9.41
C VAL A 85 -14.96 -0.60 10.21
N LYS A 86 -15.47 -0.31 11.41
CA LYS A 86 -14.92 0.75 12.29
C LYS A 86 -13.56 0.44 12.91
N ASP A 87 -13.22 -0.84 13.07
CA ASP A 87 -11.92 -1.27 13.60
C ASP A 87 -11.12 -2.01 12.51
N PRO A 88 -10.36 -1.28 11.67
CA PRO A 88 -9.61 -1.85 10.56
C PRO A 88 -8.51 -2.82 11.03
N GLU A 89 -7.92 -2.59 12.20
CA GLU A 89 -6.82 -3.40 12.75
C GLU A 89 -7.27 -4.82 13.06
N SER A 90 -8.47 -4.94 13.63
CA SER A 90 -9.03 -6.23 13.99
C SER A 90 -9.25 -7.17 12.79
N TYR A 91 -9.33 -6.64 11.57
CA TYR A 91 -9.54 -7.40 10.33
C TYR A 91 -8.25 -7.66 9.54
N VAL A 92 -7.12 -7.04 9.90
CA VAL A 92 -5.83 -7.32 9.24
C VAL A 92 -5.46 -8.79 9.46
N GLY A 93 -5.14 -9.49 8.37
CA GLY A 93 -4.84 -10.92 8.37
C GLY A 93 -6.06 -11.85 8.42
N ARG A 94 -7.28 -11.31 8.42
CA ARG A 94 -8.51 -12.10 8.28
C ARG A 94 -8.94 -12.22 6.82
N GLU A 95 -9.62 -13.32 6.52
CA GLU A 95 -10.31 -13.53 5.25
C GLU A 95 -11.70 -12.88 5.30
N VAL A 96 -12.02 -12.12 4.26
CA VAL A 96 -13.35 -11.56 4.02
C VAL A 96 -13.97 -12.29 2.83
N ILE A 97 -15.23 -12.68 2.98
CA ILE A 97 -15.95 -13.41 1.95
C ILE A 97 -17.18 -12.61 1.52
N CYS A 98 -17.22 -12.25 0.23
CA CYS A 98 -18.41 -11.76 -0.44
C CYS A 98 -19.15 -12.95 -1.07
N GLU A 99 -20.37 -13.18 -0.62
CA GLU A 99 -21.25 -14.22 -1.14
C GLU A 99 -22.20 -13.60 -2.17
N VAL A 100 -22.21 -14.16 -3.38
CA VAL A 100 -23.05 -13.69 -4.48
C VAL A 100 -24.01 -14.81 -4.88
N LEU A 101 -25.31 -14.55 -4.73
CA LEU A 101 -26.37 -15.44 -5.15
C LEU A 101 -26.91 -15.00 -6.52
N HIS A 102 -26.88 -15.91 -7.49
CA HIS A 102 -27.42 -15.68 -8.82
C HIS A 102 -28.14 -16.94 -9.33
N LEU A 103 -29.43 -16.83 -9.66
CA LEU A 103 -30.26 -17.93 -10.19
C LEU A 103 -30.22 -19.22 -9.33
N GLY A 104 -30.09 -19.08 -8.01
CA GLY A 104 -29.99 -20.22 -7.08
C GLY A 104 -28.59 -20.82 -6.94
N THR A 105 -27.60 -20.31 -7.66
CA THR A 105 -26.18 -20.66 -7.48
C THR A 105 -25.50 -19.63 -6.60
N VAL A 106 -24.77 -20.11 -5.59
CA VAL A 106 -24.00 -19.27 -4.67
C VAL A 106 -22.52 -19.32 -5.07
N THR A 107 -21.90 -18.14 -5.24
CA THR A 107 -20.47 -18.00 -5.51
C THR A 107 -19.82 -17.16 -4.41
N ASP A 108 -18.81 -17.72 -3.76
CA ASP A 108 -18.05 -17.04 -2.70
C ASP A 108 -16.76 -16.46 -3.29
N VAL A 109 -16.58 -15.14 -3.16
CA VAL A 109 -15.34 -14.43 -3.50
C VAL A 109 -14.60 -14.07 -2.22
N ARG A 110 -13.34 -14.48 -2.14
CA ARG A 110 -12.52 -14.39 -0.92
C ARG A 110 -11.35 -13.46 -1.14
N GLU A 111 -11.11 -12.57 -0.19
CA GLU A 111 -9.94 -11.69 -0.17
C GLU A 111 -9.34 -11.66 1.23
N THR A 112 -8.02 -11.68 1.31
CA THR A 112 -7.31 -11.57 2.59
C THR A 112 -6.94 -10.11 2.81
N VAL A 113 -7.40 -9.54 3.92
CA VAL A 113 -7.15 -8.15 4.25
C VAL A 113 -5.69 -8.01 4.70
N SER A 114 -4.84 -7.52 3.80
CA SER A 114 -3.44 -7.25 4.09
C SER A 114 -3.19 -5.76 4.12
N LYS A 115 -2.55 -5.28 5.19
CA LYS A 115 -2.04 -3.92 5.26
C LYS A 115 -0.54 -3.95 5.11
N GLY A 116 -0.01 -3.09 4.23
CA GLY A 116 1.42 -2.95 4.01
C GLY A 116 2.17 -2.62 5.30
N PHE A 117 3.49 -2.82 5.28
CA PHE A 117 4.36 -2.70 6.45
C PHE A 117 4.09 -1.41 7.25
N TRP A 118 3.59 -1.61 8.46
CA TRP A 118 3.01 -0.59 9.35
C TRP A 118 4.01 0.28 10.11
N PHE A 119 5.31 0.13 9.85
CA PHE A 119 6.32 0.85 10.63
C PHE A 119 6.11 2.34 10.41
N SER A 120 5.63 3.00 11.47
CA SER A 120 5.42 4.44 11.45
C SER A 120 6.72 5.08 10.98
N VAL A 121 6.65 5.98 10.00
CA VAL A 121 7.82 6.76 9.55
C VAL A 121 8.64 7.32 10.72
N PRO A 122 8.03 7.78 11.84
CA PRO A 122 8.76 8.10 13.08
C PRO A 122 9.63 6.97 13.65
N LEU A 123 9.18 5.72 13.61
CA LEU A 123 9.91 4.55 14.10
C LEU A 123 11.15 4.27 13.25
N LEU A 124 11.02 4.36 11.92
CA LEU A 124 12.14 4.20 10.99
C LEU A 124 13.19 5.30 11.17
N LEU A 125 12.74 6.55 11.33
CA LEU A 125 13.63 7.69 11.61
C LEU A 125 14.32 7.55 12.97
N SER A 126 13.61 7.04 13.98
CA SER A 126 14.18 6.76 15.31
C SER A 126 15.29 5.71 15.24
N ILE A 127 15.05 4.60 14.52
CA ILE A 127 16.07 3.54 14.32
C ILE A 127 17.27 4.10 13.55
N LEU A 128 17.05 4.84 12.46
CA LEU A 128 18.11 5.44 11.66
C LEU A 128 18.98 6.40 12.49
N SER A 129 18.35 7.22 13.33
CA SER A 129 19.04 8.13 14.25
C SER A 129 19.91 7.38 15.26
N LEU A 130 19.40 6.29 15.85
CA LEU A 130 20.15 5.46 16.79
C LEU A 130 21.40 4.84 16.14
N VAL A 131 21.27 4.33 14.90
CA VAL A 131 22.40 3.76 14.16
C VAL A 131 23.49 4.80 13.90
N ILE A 132 23.10 6.01 13.45
CA ILE A 132 24.04 7.11 13.23
C ILE A 132 24.79 7.46 14.54
N LEU A 133 24.08 7.52 15.66
CA LEU A 133 24.67 7.80 16.96
C LEU A 133 25.73 6.74 17.36
N LEU A 134 25.44 5.45 17.15
CA LEU A 134 26.39 4.36 17.45
C LEU A 134 27.66 4.44 16.60
N VAL A 135 27.54 4.83 15.33
CA VAL A 135 28.69 5.05 14.45
C VAL A 135 29.54 6.21 14.95
N LEU A 136 28.93 7.33 15.33
CA LEU A 136 29.65 8.48 15.90
C LEU A 136 30.38 8.11 17.19
N ILE A 137 29.73 7.38 18.10
CA ILE A 137 30.36 6.91 19.34
C ILE A 137 31.56 5.99 19.03
N SER A 138 31.40 5.07 18.06
CA SER A 138 32.48 4.17 17.65
C SER A 138 33.70 4.94 17.11
N ILE A 139 33.47 5.98 16.30
CA ILE A 139 34.51 6.88 15.83
C ILE A 139 35.16 7.61 17.00
N LEU A 140 34.40 8.21 17.91
CA LEU A 140 34.95 8.91 19.07
C LEU A 140 35.79 8.00 19.97
N LEU A 141 35.36 6.75 20.17
CA LEU A 141 36.11 5.76 20.94
C LEU A 141 37.38 5.33 20.22
N TYR A 142 37.33 5.16 18.90
CA TYR A 142 38.52 4.87 18.09
C TYR A 142 39.55 6.00 18.19
N TRP A 143 39.09 7.25 18.06
CA TRP A 143 39.94 8.43 18.15
C TRP A 143 40.48 8.63 19.57
N LYS A 144 39.66 8.40 20.60
CA LYS A 144 40.08 8.47 22.00
C LYS A 144 41.13 7.39 22.34
N ARG A 145 40.97 6.18 21.81
CA ARG A 145 41.97 5.11 21.96
C ARG A 145 43.29 5.49 21.29
N ARG A 146 43.22 5.99 20.05
CA ARG A 146 44.41 6.45 19.31
C ARG A 146 45.12 7.59 20.03
N TRP A 147 44.37 8.59 20.49
CA TRP A 147 44.94 9.72 21.23
C TRP A 147 45.60 9.34 22.55
N ASN A 148 45.12 8.29 23.22
CA ASN A 148 45.77 7.77 24.42
C ASN A 148 47.04 6.96 24.10
N GLN A 149 47.11 6.32 22.93
CA GLN A 149 48.31 5.63 22.46
C GLN A 149 49.43 6.63 22.09
N ASP A 150 49.09 7.73 21.43
CA ASP A 150 50.06 8.80 21.10
C ASP A 150 50.70 9.40 22.37
N ARG A 151 49.97 9.44 23.49
CA ARG A 151 50.52 9.86 24.79
C ARG A 151 51.47 8.84 25.42
N GLY A 152 51.28 7.54 25.17
CA GLY A 152 52.17 6.48 25.62
C GLY A 152 53.48 6.39 24.82
N GLU A 153 53.45 6.71 23.52
CA GLU A 153 54.62 6.69 22.63
C GLU A 153 55.47 7.97 22.66
N SER A 154 54.88 9.11 23.06
CA SER A 154 55.60 10.40 23.13
C SER A 154 56.79 10.44 24.09
N SER A 155 56.93 9.47 25.00
CA SER A 155 58.08 9.38 25.92
C SER A 155 59.28 8.63 25.32
N GLN A 156 59.07 7.81 24.29
CA GLN A 156 60.14 7.12 23.56
C GLN A 156 60.50 7.81 22.24
N GLU A 157 59.54 8.47 21.58
CA GLU A 157 59.75 9.09 20.26
C GLU A 157 60.53 10.42 20.29
N TYR A 158 60.67 11.09 21.45
CA TYR A 158 61.53 12.28 21.58
C TYR A 158 63.03 11.96 21.40
N LYS A 159 63.46 10.72 21.64
CA LYS A 159 64.85 10.28 21.41
C LYS A 159 65.13 9.79 20.00
N GLU A 160 64.11 9.32 19.28
CA GLU A 160 64.27 8.73 17.94
C GLU A 160 63.91 9.72 16.81
N GLY A 161 63.00 10.67 17.07
CA GLY A 161 62.60 11.72 16.12
C GLY A 161 63.74 12.65 15.69
N ASN A 162 64.68 12.98 16.57
CA ASN A 162 65.85 13.81 16.20
C ASN A 162 66.81 13.11 15.22
N LYS A 163 66.79 11.78 15.14
CA LYS A 163 67.67 11.00 14.26
C LYS A 163 67.03 10.73 12.90
N LEU A 164 65.70 10.64 12.84
CA LEU A 164 64.94 10.32 11.64
C LEU A 164 64.58 11.57 10.80
N ASN A 165 64.44 12.73 11.46
CA ASN A 165 64.23 14.02 10.80
C ASN A 165 65.43 14.45 9.94
N ASP A 166 66.65 14.02 10.29
CA ASP A 166 67.86 14.26 9.49
C ASP A 166 67.86 13.43 8.18
N VAL A 167 67.22 12.25 8.20
CA VAL A 167 67.13 11.32 7.06
C VAL A 167 65.96 11.64 6.13
N LEU A 168 64.81 12.05 6.66
CA LEU A 168 63.58 12.30 5.88
C LEU A 168 63.54 13.64 5.14
N SER A 169 64.39 14.61 5.47
CA SER A 169 64.58 15.81 4.65
C SER A 169 65.09 15.50 3.24
N ARG A 170 65.60 14.27 3.01
CA ARG A 170 66.18 13.80 1.75
C ARG A 170 65.18 13.18 0.76
N PHE A 171 63.92 12.92 1.16
CA PHE A 171 62.95 12.18 0.33
C PHE A 171 61.55 12.84 0.15
N GLY A 172 61.28 14.01 0.75
CA GLY A 172 59.96 14.64 0.83
C GLY A 172 59.38 15.31 -0.43
N GLY A 173 59.62 14.79 -1.64
CA GLY A 173 59.09 15.35 -2.89
C GLY A 173 57.73 14.80 -3.33
N HIS A 174 57.37 13.56 -2.96
CA HIS A 174 56.32 12.82 -3.67
C HIS A 174 54.96 12.72 -2.96
N LEU A 175 54.85 13.11 -1.68
CA LEU A 175 53.65 12.87 -0.86
C LEU A 175 52.69 14.08 -0.75
N LYS A 176 53.05 15.24 -1.32
CA LYS A 176 52.21 16.46 -1.31
C LYS A 176 51.09 16.46 -2.36
N ILE A 177 51.08 15.50 -3.28
CA ILE A 177 50.15 15.46 -4.42
C ILE A 177 48.80 14.81 -4.05
N LEU A 178 48.78 13.87 -3.09
CA LEU A 178 47.56 13.12 -2.74
C LEU A 178 46.57 13.89 -1.85
N VAL A 179 47.04 14.81 -1.01
CA VAL A 179 46.17 15.57 -0.08
C VAL A 179 45.32 16.62 -0.81
N ARG A 180 45.75 17.09 -1.99
CA ARG A 180 45.02 18.10 -2.77
C ARG A 180 43.82 17.53 -3.54
N GLY A 181 43.76 16.22 -3.78
CA GLY A 181 42.67 15.57 -4.52
C GLY A 181 41.37 15.43 -3.71
N TRP A 182 41.47 15.18 -2.41
CA TRP A 182 40.30 14.95 -1.54
C TRP A 182 39.49 16.23 -1.28
N GLN A 183 40.15 17.39 -1.28
CA GLN A 183 39.52 18.67 -1.01
C GLN A 183 38.69 19.19 -2.21
N TRP A 184 39.02 18.76 -3.43
CA TRP A 184 38.29 19.15 -4.64
C TRP A 184 37.03 18.30 -4.87
N TYR A 185 37.05 17.03 -4.45
CA TYR A 185 35.91 16.12 -4.53
C TYR A 185 34.72 16.60 -3.68
N VAL A 186 35.00 17.13 -2.48
CA VAL A 186 33.97 17.65 -1.56
C VAL A 186 33.31 18.92 -2.12
N LEU A 187 34.07 19.80 -2.79
CA LEU A 187 33.52 21.00 -3.42
C LEU A 187 32.68 20.69 -4.68
N PHE A 188 33.04 19.65 -5.43
CA PHE A 188 32.27 19.24 -6.62
C PHE A 188 30.91 18.63 -6.25
N VAL A 189 30.84 17.90 -5.13
CA VAL A 189 29.58 17.31 -4.63
C VAL A 189 28.63 18.39 -4.08
N PHE A 190 29.14 19.40 -3.36
CA PHE A 190 28.31 20.49 -2.84
C PHE A 190 27.76 21.43 -3.92
N SER A 191 28.42 21.54 -5.08
CA SER A 191 27.93 22.37 -6.19
C SER A 191 26.76 21.74 -6.96
N LYS A 192 26.52 20.42 -6.85
CA LYS A 192 25.46 19.70 -7.59
C LYS A 192 24.11 19.68 -6.85
N ILE A 193 24.08 20.11 -5.59
CA ILE A 193 22.88 20.09 -4.71
C ILE A 193 22.16 21.45 -4.67
N ARG A 194 22.73 22.48 -5.31
CA ARG A 194 22.11 23.81 -5.45
C ARG A 194 21.78 24.12 -6.92
N THR A 195 21.00 23.26 -7.55
CA THR A 195 20.26 23.51 -8.80
C THR A 195 19.00 22.67 -8.77
#